data_AF-A0A6G4W6P6-F1
#
_entry.id   AF-A0A6G4W6P6-F1
#
_cell.length_a   1.000
_cell.length_b   1.000
_cell.length_c   1.000
_cell.angle_alpha   90.00
_cell.angle_beta   90.00
_cell.angle_gamma   90.00
#
_symmetry.space_group_name_H-M   'P 1'
#
loop_
_entity.id
_entity.type
_entity.pdbx_description
1 polymer ?
#
loop_
_entity_poly.entity_id
_entity_poly.type
_entity_poly.pdbx_seq_one_letter_code
_entity_poly.pdbx_strand_id
1 'polypeptide(L)'
;MKTELSGGGAVTADHRDLKESGQQKGYVVLTAEERAKGFVRPIRRSYVHVGMSAAKHPLRDLTEAETERYAKFGYVKFEAYPESELPVTGKFWTQAELDTVGKGRGAATTMSQDIAETYARDPSFYDGTFCVGCRKHLPLDQFVWDGTAEQVGS
;
A
#
# COMPACT_ATOMS: atom_id res chain seq x y z
N MET A 1 -4.20 19.86 8.75
CA MET A 1 -4.00 18.59 9.46
C MET A 1 -2.64 18.66 10.14
N LYS A 2 -2.57 18.49 11.47
CA LYS A 2 -1.31 18.58 12.21
C LYS A 2 -0.62 17.22 12.25
N THR A 3 0.70 17.19 12.11
CA THR A 3 1.51 15.97 12.13
C THR A 3 2.69 16.08 13.07
N GLU A 4 3.20 14.91 13.49
CA GLU A 4 4.37 14.73 14.34
C GLU A 4 5.11 13.46 13.90
N LEU A 5 6.30 13.20 14.45
CA LEU A 5 6.92 11.89 14.34
C LEU A 5 6.28 10.92 15.33
N SER A 6 6.24 9.64 14.96
CA SER A 6 5.90 8.54 15.84
C SER A 6 6.70 8.66 17.15
N GLY A 7 6.01 8.68 18.28
CA GLY A 7 6.57 8.99 19.61
C GLY A 7 6.47 10.46 20.06
N GLY A 8 5.87 11.36 19.28
CA GLY A 8 5.51 12.73 19.71
C GLY A 8 6.57 13.82 19.46
N GLY A 9 7.54 13.58 18.57
CA GLY A 9 8.58 14.56 18.21
C GLY A 9 8.20 15.43 17.02
N ALA A 10 8.88 16.56 16.83
CA ALA A 10 8.73 17.36 15.61
C ALA A 10 9.25 16.59 14.38
N VAL A 11 8.60 16.76 13.22
CA VAL A 11 9.07 16.17 11.95
C VAL A 11 10.42 16.77 11.56
N THR A 12 11.43 15.92 11.41
CA THR A 12 12.78 16.32 11.01
C THR A 12 13.00 16.10 9.51
N ALA A 13 13.95 16.83 8.91
CA ALA A 13 14.27 16.71 7.49
C ALA A 13 14.80 15.31 7.13
N ASP A 14 15.48 14.65 8.07
CA ASP A 14 16.14 13.36 7.90
C ASP A 14 15.26 12.16 8.29
N HIS A 15 13.98 12.37 8.66
CA HIS A 15 13.12 11.29 9.16
C HIS A 15 13.01 10.09 8.20
N ARG A 16 13.12 10.32 6.88
CA ARG A 16 13.07 9.28 5.83
C ARG A 16 14.39 8.54 5.61
N ASP A 17 15.48 9.01 6.19
CA ASP A 17 16.75 8.30 6.10
C ASP A 17 16.59 6.89 6.66
N LEU A 18 17.21 5.92 6.01
CA LEU A 18 17.08 4.52 6.39
C LEU A 18 18.09 4.16 7.47
N LYS A 19 17.62 3.46 8.50
CA LYS A 19 18.45 2.72 9.46
C LYS A 19 19.04 1.49 8.76
N GLU A 20 20.03 0.85 9.38
CA GLU A 20 20.58 -0.43 8.91
C GLU A 20 19.51 -1.53 8.78
N SER A 21 18.44 -1.44 9.57
CA SER A 21 17.29 -2.35 9.49
C SER A 21 16.41 -2.15 8.24
N GLY A 22 16.62 -1.07 7.48
CA GLY A 22 15.79 -0.65 6.35
C GLY A 22 14.56 0.18 6.74
N GLN A 23 14.32 0.39 8.03
CA GLN A 23 13.26 1.27 8.53
C GLN A 23 13.67 2.74 8.41
N GLN A 24 12.69 3.64 8.29
CA GLN A 24 12.93 5.08 8.38
C GLN A 24 13.39 5.49 9.79
N LYS A 25 14.13 6.60 9.90
CA LYS A 25 14.54 7.20 11.19
C LYS A 25 13.33 7.48 12.08
N GLY A 26 12.27 8.04 11.51
CA GLY A 26 10.97 8.24 12.16
C GLY A 26 9.83 8.29 11.14
N TYR A 27 8.64 7.86 11.57
CA TYR A 27 7.45 7.87 10.71
C TYR A 27 6.60 9.08 11.04
N VAL A 28 6.14 9.81 10.03
CA VAL A 28 5.16 10.88 10.25
C VAL A 28 3.83 10.25 10.63
N VAL A 29 3.17 10.79 11.66
CA VAL A 29 1.84 10.38 12.14
C VAL A 29 0.97 11.63 12.30
N LEU A 30 -0.34 11.42 12.41
CA LEU A 30 -1.25 12.45 12.91
C LEU A 30 -0.93 12.77 14.37
N THR A 31 -1.02 14.03 14.78
CA THR A 31 -0.85 14.37 16.21
C THR A 31 -1.91 13.71 17.07
N ALA A 32 -1.64 13.54 18.37
CA ALA A 32 -2.62 13.00 19.32
C ALA A 32 -3.97 13.75 19.26
N GLU A 33 -3.96 15.08 19.11
CA GLU A 33 -5.18 15.90 18.93
C GLU A 33 -5.99 15.49 17.68
N GLU A 34 -5.32 15.20 16.56
CA GLU A 34 -5.99 14.78 15.33
C GLU A 34 -6.54 13.35 15.44
N ARG A 35 -5.80 12.44 16.08
CA ARG A 35 -6.25 11.05 16.34
C ARG A 35 -7.45 11.00 17.30
N ALA A 36 -7.51 11.91 18.26
CA ALA A 36 -8.62 12.04 19.22
C ALA A 36 -9.95 12.48 18.59
N LYS A 37 -9.97 12.93 17.33
CA LYS A 37 -11.20 13.31 16.61
C LYS A 37 -12.07 12.11 16.20
N GLY A 38 -11.66 10.88 16.53
CA GLY A 38 -12.37 9.63 16.24
C GLY A 38 -11.81 8.87 15.04
N PHE A 39 -12.11 7.58 14.94
CA PHE A 39 -11.57 6.70 13.89
C PHE A 39 -12.66 6.31 12.88
N VAL A 40 -12.28 6.22 11.60
CA VAL A 40 -13.15 5.81 10.49
C VAL A 40 -12.94 4.34 10.10
N ARG A 41 -11.86 3.72 10.57
CA ARG A 41 -11.57 2.28 10.48
C ARG A 41 -11.20 1.73 11.87
N PRO A 42 -11.27 0.40 12.08
CA PRO A 42 -10.74 -0.22 13.29
C PRO A 42 -9.22 0.00 13.43
N ILE A 43 -8.73 0.17 14.65
CA ILE A 43 -7.29 0.18 14.91
C ILE A 43 -6.74 -1.22 14.70
N ARG A 44 -5.80 -1.36 13.77
CA ARG A 44 -5.08 -2.60 13.50
C ARG A 44 -3.59 -2.35 13.53
N ARG A 45 -2.87 -3.18 14.27
CA ARG A 45 -1.43 -2.98 14.52
C ARG A 45 -0.53 -3.88 13.68
N SER A 46 -1.07 -4.94 13.10
CA SER A 46 -0.31 -5.92 12.34
C SER A 46 -0.85 -6.07 10.93
N TYR A 47 0.05 -6.21 9.97
CA TYR A 47 -0.27 -6.50 8.56
C TYR A 47 0.73 -7.50 7.98
N VAL A 48 0.32 -8.19 6.92
CA VAL A 48 1.09 -9.27 6.28
C VAL A 48 1.42 -8.87 4.85
N HIS A 49 2.67 -9.05 4.44
CA HIS A 49 3.09 -8.86 3.04
C HIS A 49 2.66 -10.07 2.21
N VAL A 50 1.63 -9.89 1.37
CA VAL A 50 1.06 -10.94 0.50
C VAL A 50 1.49 -10.80 -0.96
N GLY A 51 2.18 -9.70 -1.31
CA GLY A 51 2.57 -9.40 -2.70
C GLY A 51 1.43 -8.70 -3.44
N MET A 52 1.63 -8.38 -4.72
CA MET A 52 0.57 -7.69 -5.48
C MET A 52 -0.72 -8.51 -5.46
N SER A 53 -1.83 -7.81 -5.28
CA SER A 53 -3.15 -8.40 -5.40
C SER A 53 -3.33 -8.95 -6.82
N ALA A 54 -3.96 -10.12 -6.94
CA ALA A 54 -4.31 -10.66 -8.24
C ALA A 54 -5.31 -9.75 -8.96
N ALA A 55 -5.37 -9.86 -10.30
CA ALA A 55 -6.43 -9.25 -11.08
C ALA A 55 -7.80 -9.68 -10.52
N LYS A 56 -8.66 -8.70 -10.28
CA LYS A 56 -10.03 -8.90 -9.78
C LYS A 56 -10.95 -9.39 -10.91
N HIS A 57 -10.64 -9.01 -12.14
CA HIS A 57 -11.40 -9.32 -13.34
C HIS A 57 -10.57 -10.10 -14.38
N PRO A 58 -11.21 -10.69 -15.41
CA PRO A 58 -10.50 -11.46 -16.42
C PRO A 58 -9.43 -10.64 -17.17
N LEU A 59 -8.27 -11.24 -17.34
CA LEU A 59 -7.18 -10.71 -18.15
C LEU A 59 -7.35 -11.17 -19.60
N ARG A 60 -7.24 -10.23 -20.54
CA ARG A 60 -7.12 -10.49 -21.97
C ARG A 60 -5.78 -10.00 -22.51
N ASP A 61 -5.40 -10.49 -23.69
CA ASP A 61 -4.30 -9.93 -24.46
C ASP A 61 -4.63 -8.50 -24.93
N LEU A 62 -3.58 -7.71 -25.15
CA LEU A 62 -3.69 -6.40 -25.79
C LEU A 62 -4.07 -6.58 -27.26
N THR A 63 -4.91 -5.68 -27.77
CA THR A 63 -5.12 -5.54 -29.20
C THR A 63 -3.87 -4.97 -29.87
N GLU A 64 -3.74 -5.09 -31.19
CA GLU A 64 -2.63 -4.51 -31.96
C GLU A 64 -2.51 -3.00 -31.72
N ALA A 65 -3.65 -2.28 -31.74
CA ALA A 65 -3.69 -0.83 -31.51
C ALA A 65 -3.28 -0.44 -30.09
N GLU A 66 -3.66 -1.22 -29.06
CA GLU A 66 -3.19 -1.00 -27.68
C GLU A 66 -1.70 -1.29 -27.55
N THR A 67 -1.22 -2.36 -28.18
CA THR A 67 0.19 -2.74 -28.19
C THR A 67 1.04 -1.63 -28.80
N GLU A 68 0.63 -1.09 -29.95
CA GLU A 68 1.33 0.01 -30.61
C GLU A 68 1.28 1.30 -29.76
N ARG A 69 0.09 1.69 -29.30
CA ARG A 69 -0.11 2.92 -28.53
C ARG A 69 0.68 2.93 -27.22
N TYR A 70 0.78 1.78 -26.56
CA TYR A 70 1.37 1.64 -25.23
C TYR A 70 2.70 0.88 -25.22
N ALA A 71 3.33 0.67 -26.37
CA ALA A 71 4.57 -0.11 -26.52
C ALA A 71 5.66 0.27 -25.51
N LYS A 72 5.80 1.57 -25.19
CA LYS A 72 6.81 2.09 -24.26
C LYS A 72 6.63 1.66 -22.80
N PHE A 73 5.45 1.18 -22.42
CA PHE A 73 5.12 0.83 -21.03
C PHE A 73 5.29 -0.67 -20.73
N GLY A 74 5.49 -1.52 -21.74
CA GLY A 74 5.72 -2.96 -21.55
C GLY A 74 4.51 -3.72 -21.03
N TYR A 75 3.29 -3.25 -21.32
CA TYR A 75 2.07 -3.96 -20.97
C TYR A 75 1.89 -5.23 -21.78
N VAL A 76 1.41 -6.29 -21.13
CA VAL A 76 1.22 -7.62 -21.71
C VAL A 76 -0.22 -8.13 -21.56
N LYS A 77 -0.97 -7.63 -20.58
CA LYS A 77 -2.39 -7.96 -20.39
C LYS A 77 -3.21 -6.71 -20.09
N PHE A 78 -4.50 -6.77 -20.42
CA PHE A 78 -5.51 -5.81 -20.00
C PHE A 78 -6.57 -6.53 -19.16
N GLU A 79 -6.82 -6.00 -17.97
CA GLU A 79 -7.90 -6.40 -17.09
C GLU A 79 -9.13 -5.56 -17.40
N ALA A 80 -10.17 -6.18 -17.97
CA ALA A 80 -11.39 -5.48 -18.35
C ALA A 80 -12.33 -5.36 -17.15
N TYR A 81 -12.77 -4.15 -16.83
CA TYR A 81 -13.71 -3.90 -15.75
C TYR A 81 -15.16 -3.94 -16.26
N PRO A 82 -16.12 -4.36 -15.44
CA PRO A 82 -17.53 -4.37 -15.81
C PRO A 82 -18.08 -2.94 -15.98
N GLU A 83 -19.17 -2.80 -16.74
CA GLU A 83 -19.83 -1.50 -16.97
C GLU A 83 -20.27 -0.81 -15.67
N SER A 84 -20.47 -1.56 -14.59
CA SER A 84 -20.77 -1.03 -13.25
C SER A 84 -19.64 -0.19 -12.66
N GLU A 85 -18.42 -0.30 -13.17
CA GLU A 85 -17.22 0.44 -12.71
C GLU A 85 -16.85 1.61 -13.64
N LEU A 86 -17.72 1.94 -14.60
CA LEU A 86 -17.53 3.12 -15.45
C LEU A 86 -17.40 4.40 -14.59
N PRO A 87 -16.56 5.36 -15.03
CA PRO A 87 -15.91 5.43 -16.34
C PRO A 87 -14.59 4.66 -16.46
N VAL A 88 -14.12 3.99 -15.41
CA VAL A 88 -12.85 3.25 -15.44
C VAL A 88 -13.06 1.91 -16.14
N THR A 89 -12.51 1.77 -17.33
CA THR A 89 -12.77 0.61 -18.20
C THR A 89 -11.87 -0.59 -17.94
N GLY A 90 -10.77 -0.40 -17.21
CA GLY A 90 -9.84 -1.47 -16.90
C GLY A 90 -8.47 -0.99 -16.48
N LYS A 91 -7.56 -1.97 -16.34
CA LYS A 91 -6.16 -1.77 -15.95
C LYS A 91 -5.22 -2.53 -16.89
N PHE A 92 -4.13 -1.89 -17.30
CA PHE A 92 -3.05 -2.57 -18.00
C PHE A 92 -2.07 -3.19 -17.00
N TRP A 93 -1.53 -4.35 -17.36
CA TRP A 93 -0.59 -5.12 -16.54
C TRP A 93 0.68 -5.39 -17.32
N THR A 94 1.82 -5.15 -16.69
CA THR A 94 3.15 -5.60 -17.16
C THR A 94 3.43 -7.03 -16.70
N GLN A 95 4.36 -7.72 -17.38
CA GLN A 95 4.74 -9.07 -16.96
C GLN A 95 5.36 -9.07 -15.56
N ALA A 96 6.15 -8.04 -15.23
CA ALA A 96 6.76 -7.89 -13.92
C ALA A 96 5.71 -7.78 -12.78
N GLU A 97 4.61 -7.07 -13.00
CA GLU A 97 3.52 -7.00 -12.03
C GLU A 97 2.85 -8.36 -11.84
N LEU A 98 2.49 -9.03 -12.94
CA LEU A 98 1.89 -10.37 -12.92
C LEU A 98 2.79 -11.38 -12.19
N ASP A 99 4.10 -11.30 -12.43
CA ASP A 99 5.08 -12.16 -11.79
C ASP A 99 5.20 -11.90 -10.28
N THR A 100 4.70 -10.80 -9.74
CA THR A 100 4.75 -10.50 -8.30
C THR A 100 3.44 -10.79 -7.58
N VAL A 101 2.38 -11.16 -8.32
CA VAL A 101 1.08 -11.50 -7.76
C VAL A 101 1.21 -12.66 -6.77
N GLY A 102 0.72 -12.45 -5.55
CA GLY A 102 0.77 -13.45 -4.49
C GLY A 102 2.18 -13.85 -4.01
N LYS A 103 3.24 -13.14 -4.43
CA LYS A 103 4.64 -13.43 -4.06
C LYS A 103 5.14 -12.63 -2.86
N GLY A 104 4.26 -12.33 -1.91
CA GLY A 104 4.67 -11.75 -0.62
C GLY A 104 5.48 -12.72 0.22
N ARG A 105 6.32 -12.21 1.13
CA ARG A 105 7.10 -13.06 2.04
C ARG A 105 6.27 -13.70 3.17
N GLY A 106 5.01 -13.30 3.34
CA GLY A 106 4.14 -13.77 4.43
C GLY A 106 4.55 -13.29 5.82
N ALA A 107 5.52 -12.37 5.92
CA ALA A 107 5.97 -11.83 7.20
C ALA A 107 4.95 -10.84 7.78
N ALA A 108 4.49 -11.10 9.01
CA ALA A 108 3.67 -10.18 9.78
C ALA A 108 4.54 -9.06 10.35
N THR A 109 4.20 -7.81 10.05
CA THR A 109 4.86 -6.62 10.62
C THR A 109 3.91 -5.94 11.58
N THR A 110 4.36 -5.68 12.80
CA THR A 110 3.59 -4.96 13.83
C THR A 110 4.13 -3.55 14.02
N MET A 111 3.24 -2.56 13.99
CA MET A 111 3.57 -1.14 14.14
C MET A 111 3.22 -0.58 15.53
N SER A 112 3.70 0.64 15.80
CA SER A 112 3.36 1.40 17.00
C SER A 112 1.91 1.88 16.99
N GLN A 113 1.38 2.18 18.17
CA GLN A 113 -0.02 2.56 18.36
C GLN A 113 -0.41 3.82 17.57
N ASP A 114 0.46 4.83 17.56
CA ASP A 114 0.26 6.11 16.88
C ASP A 114 0.17 5.99 15.34
N ILE A 115 0.96 5.10 14.73
CA ILE A 115 0.86 4.79 13.30
C ILE A 115 -0.45 4.06 13.01
N ALA A 116 -0.81 3.07 13.85
CA ALA A 116 -2.06 2.33 13.68
C ALA A 116 -3.31 3.23 13.82
N GLU A 117 -3.31 4.14 14.79
CA GLU A 117 -4.36 5.15 14.96
C GLU A 117 -4.39 6.16 13.80
N THR A 118 -3.23 6.47 13.22
CA THR A 118 -3.16 7.31 12.01
C THR A 118 -3.87 6.64 10.83
N TYR A 119 -3.60 5.36 10.56
CA TYR A 119 -4.37 4.58 9.57
C TYR A 119 -5.87 4.53 9.90
N ALA A 120 -6.20 4.33 11.17
CA ALA A 120 -7.59 4.24 11.61
C ALA A 120 -8.36 5.57 11.41
N ARG A 121 -7.66 6.71 11.53
CA ARG A 121 -8.21 8.05 11.34
C ARG A 121 -8.25 8.48 9.87
N ASP A 122 -7.19 8.18 9.13
CA ASP A 122 -7.02 8.52 7.72
C ASP A 122 -6.33 7.34 7.00
N PRO A 123 -7.13 6.41 6.41
CA PRO A 123 -6.58 5.25 5.71
C PRO A 123 -5.66 5.61 4.54
N SER A 124 -5.83 6.80 3.96
CA SER A 124 -5.05 7.29 2.81
C SER A 124 -3.76 8.02 3.20
N PHE A 125 -3.45 8.12 4.49
CA PHE A 125 -2.34 8.93 5.00
C PHE A 125 -0.96 8.49 4.48
N TYR A 126 -0.78 7.19 4.25
CA TYR A 126 0.47 6.61 3.78
C TYR A 126 0.33 6.08 2.35
N ASP A 127 1.43 6.10 1.60
CA ASP A 127 1.55 5.53 0.24
C ASP A 127 2.29 4.18 0.22
N GLY A 128 2.93 3.82 1.33
CA GLY A 128 3.66 2.57 1.50
C GLY A 128 3.90 2.23 2.96
N THR A 129 4.28 0.97 3.21
CA THR A 129 4.55 0.47 4.56
C THR A 129 5.75 -0.47 4.58
N PHE A 130 6.33 -0.70 5.75
CA PHE A 130 7.55 -1.47 5.91
C PHE A 130 7.27 -2.96 6.03
N CYS A 131 7.95 -3.81 5.27
CA CYS A 131 7.90 -5.26 5.47
C CYS A 131 9.12 -5.75 6.24
N VAL A 132 8.91 -6.30 7.44
CA VAL A 132 10.00 -6.83 8.27
C VAL A 132 10.77 -7.98 7.61
N GLY A 133 10.09 -8.82 6.82
CA GLY A 133 10.72 -9.91 6.09
C GLY A 133 11.56 -9.43 4.89
N CYS A 134 11.12 -8.37 4.20
CA CYS A 134 11.85 -7.81 3.06
C CYS A 134 12.89 -6.77 3.48
N ARG A 135 12.78 -6.19 4.68
CA ARG A 135 13.55 -5.04 5.17
C ARG A 135 13.51 -3.82 4.24
N LYS A 136 12.34 -3.55 3.67
CA LYS A 136 12.11 -2.37 2.81
C LYS A 136 10.66 -1.92 2.86
N HIS A 137 10.43 -0.68 2.44
CA HIS A 137 9.11 -0.13 2.23
C HIS A 137 8.57 -0.58 0.88
N LEU A 138 7.29 -0.92 0.85
CA LEU A 138 6.58 -1.43 -0.31
C LEU A 138 5.19 -0.76 -0.41
N PRO A 139 4.59 -0.70 -1.61
CA PRO A 139 3.23 -0.21 -1.80
C PRO A 139 2.20 -0.90 -0.91
N LEU A 140 1.20 -0.15 -0.44
CA LEU A 140 0.17 -0.67 0.48
C LEU A 140 -0.71 -1.78 -0.12
N ASP A 141 -0.90 -1.76 -1.44
CA ASP A 141 -1.69 -2.77 -2.18
C ASP A 141 -1.07 -4.18 -2.18
N GLN A 142 0.13 -4.31 -1.60
CA GLN A 142 0.80 -5.60 -1.38
C GLN A 142 0.55 -6.18 0.01
N PHE A 143 -0.23 -5.52 0.86
CA PHE A 143 -0.43 -5.90 2.25
C PHE A 143 -1.91 -6.03 2.60
N VAL A 144 -2.20 -7.02 3.45
CA VAL A 144 -3.49 -7.15 4.11
C VAL A 144 -3.33 -7.00 5.61
N TRP A 145 -4.35 -6.49 6.28
CA TRP A 145 -4.39 -6.49 7.74
C TRP A 145 -4.38 -7.92 8.28
N ASP A 146 -3.55 -8.17 9.28
CA ASP A 146 -3.36 -9.49 9.86
C ASP A 146 -4.69 -10.10 10.34
N GLY A 147 -4.91 -11.37 10.02
CA GLY A 147 -6.17 -12.08 10.29
C GLY A 147 -7.35 -11.68 9.39
N THR A 148 -7.15 -10.88 8.33
CA THR A 148 -8.21 -10.47 7.39
C THR A 148 -7.76 -10.53 5.93
N ALA A 149 -8.69 -10.34 4.99
CA ALA A 149 -8.40 -10.10 3.58
C ALA A 149 -8.48 -8.61 3.18
N GLU A 150 -8.65 -7.71 4.16
CA GLU A 150 -8.77 -6.27 3.92
C GLU A 150 -7.39 -5.68 3.66
N GLN A 151 -7.26 -4.91 2.57
CA GLN A 151 -6.02 -4.25 2.19
C GLN A 151 -5.63 -3.19 3.22
N VAL A 152 -4.32 -3.01 3.44
CA VAL A 152 -3.83 -1.88 4.23
C VAL A 152 -4.10 -0.57 3.47
N GLY A 153 -4.61 0.44 4.18
CA GLY A 153 -4.86 1.77 3.63
C GLY A 153 -6.11 1.93 2.74
N SER A 154 -7.08 1.00 2.83
CA SER A 154 -8.38 1.07 2.12
C SER A 154 -9.58 1.41 3.00
#